data_AF-L5MGJ0-F1
#
_entry.id   AF-L5MGJ0-F1
#
_cell.length_a   1.000
_cell.length_b   1.000
_cell.length_c   1.000
_cell.angle_alpha   90.00
_cell.angle_beta   90.00
_cell.angle_gamma   90.00
#
_symmetry.space_group_name_H-M   'P 1'
#
loop_
_entity.id
_entity.type
_entity.pdbx_description
1 polymer ?
#
loop_
_entity_poly.entity_id
_entity_poly.type
_entity_poly.pdbx_seq_one_letter_code
_entity_poly.pdbx_strand_id
1 'polypeptide(L)'
;MPHDDKEPPFSLEGLRAAGIHKKVAWTTGISVGPCRPMCSGYSKPILSPRKPSAPKKGDSSAGKLKLATQLSGPVMPVRNVYKKEKARVIAEEENFKAFASLRLARANARLFGIRTERAKEAAEQDVEKKK
;
A
#
# COMPACT_ATOMS: atom_id res chain seq x y z
N MET A 1 3.43 -28.03 4.11
CA MET A 1 2.16 -27.28 4.19
C MET A 1 2.28 -26.11 3.23
N PRO A 2 1.43 -26.01 2.20
CA PRO A 2 1.54 -24.98 1.17
C PRO A 2 1.12 -23.63 1.75
N HIS A 3 2.01 -22.63 1.66
CA HIS A 3 1.61 -21.25 1.85
C HIS A 3 0.87 -20.82 0.58
N ASP A 4 -0.45 -20.70 0.67
CA ASP A 4 -1.27 -20.10 -0.38
C ASP A 4 -0.89 -18.62 -0.51
N ASP A 5 0.09 -18.32 -1.35
CA ASP A 5 0.43 -16.97 -1.82
C ASP A 5 -0.68 -16.45 -2.76
N LYS A 6 -1.94 -16.45 -2.30
CA LYS A 6 -3.03 -15.80 -3.04
C LYS A 6 -2.88 -14.30 -2.87
N GLU A 7 -2.46 -13.66 -3.94
CA GLU A 7 -2.29 -12.22 -4.05
C GLU A 7 -3.54 -11.46 -3.57
N PRO A 8 -3.37 -10.38 -2.78
CA PRO A 8 -4.50 -9.59 -2.32
C PRO A 8 -5.17 -8.88 -3.51
N PRO A 9 -6.52 -8.91 -3.59
CA PRO A 9 -7.24 -8.39 -4.74
C PRO A 9 -7.24 -6.85 -4.78
N PHE A 10 -7.38 -6.27 -5.98
CA PHE A 10 -7.29 -4.82 -6.20
C PHE A 10 -8.42 -4.03 -5.53
N SER A 11 -8.06 -2.83 -5.03
CA SER A 11 -9.01 -1.86 -4.50
C SER A 11 -9.85 -1.18 -5.60
N LEU A 12 -11.07 -0.76 -5.23
CA LEU A 12 -11.94 0.00 -6.12
C LEU A 12 -11.36 1.37 -6.51
N GLU A 13 -10.59 1.99 -5.60
CA GLU A 13 -9.90 3.25 -5.84
C GLU A 13 -8.78 3.08 -6.88
N GLY A 14 -8.01 2.00 -6.79
CA GLY A 14 -6.96 1.68 -7.77
C GLY A 14 -7.54 1.45 -9.17
N LEU A 15 -8.68 0.76 -9.27
CA LEU A 15 -9.37 0.56 -10.54
C LEU A 15 -9.90 1.86 -11.14
N ARG A 16 -10.44 2.76 -10.31
CA ARG A 16 -10.89 4.09 -10.75
C ARG A 16 -9.73 4.93 -11.26
N ALA A 17 -8.59 4.94 -10.55
CA ALA A 17 -7.38 5.63 -10.99
C ALA A 17 -6.83 5.09 -12.33
N ALA A 18 -6.96 3.79 -12.55
CA ALA A 18 -6.59 3.13 -13.81
C ALA A 18 -7.63 3.31 -14.94
N GLY A 19 -8.79 3.93 -14.67
CA GLY A 19 -9.87 4.09 -15.65
C GLY A 19 -10.59 2.77 -16.01
N ILE A 20 -10.49 1.74 -15.16
CA ILE A 20 -11.09 0.42 -15.39
C ILE A 20 -12.33 0.26 -14.51
N HIS A 21 -13.47 -0.09 -15.11
CA HIS A 21 -14.68 -0.39 -14.36
C HIS A 21 -14.59 -1.77 -13.70
N LYS A 22 -15.08 -1.92 -12.46
CA LYS A 22 -15.02 -3.17 -11.67
C LYS A 22 -15.53 -4.42 -12.42
N LYS A 23 -16.57 -4.28 -13.23
CA LYS A 23 -17.12 -5.41 -14.03
C LYS A 23 -16.20 -5.78 -15.19
N VAL A 24 -15.50 -4.81 -15.77
CA VAL A 24 -14.55 -5.05 -16.87
C VAL A 24 -13.29 -5.72 -16.31
N ALA A 25 -12.83 -5.28 -15.14
CA ALA A 25 -11.69 -5.87 -14.44
C ALA A 25 -11.82 -7.40 -14.29
N TRP A 26 -12.97 -7.88 -13.79
CA TRP A 26 -13.25 -9.31 -13.69
C TRP A 26 -13.20 -10.05 -15.03
N THR A 27 -13.71 -9.44 -16.12
CA THR A 27 -13.67 -10.08 -17.45
C THR A 27 -12.28 -10.17 -18.06
N THR A 28 -11.38 -9.27 -17.67
CA THR A 28 -9.97 -9.23 -18.13
C THR A 28 -9.01 -9.97 -17.19
N GLY A 29 -9.52 -10.70 -16.19
CA GLY A 29 -8.70 -11.49 -15.27
C GLY A 29 -8.05 -10.68 -14.14
N ILE A 30 -8.56 -9.48 -13.84
CA ILE A 30 -8.10 -8.65 -12.72
C ILE A 30 -8.95 -8.98 -11.49
N SER A 31 -8.32 -9.45 -10.41
CA SER A 31 -8.99 -9.75 -9.14
C SER A 31 -9.42 -8.46 -8.43
N VAL A 32 -10.64 -8.40 -7.89
CA VAL A 32 -11.16 -7.18 -7.23
C VAL A 32 -11.64 -7.53 -5.82
N GLY A 33 -11.23 -6.74 -4.82
CA GLY A 33 -11.60 -7.00 -3.44
C GLY A 33 -11.10 -5.94 -2.45
N PRO A 34 -11.40 -6.12 -1.16
CA PRO A 34 -11.14 -5.11 -0.15
C PRO A 34 -9.69 -5.20 0.34
N CYS A 35 -8.71 -4.65 -0.39
CA CYS A 35 -7.33 -4.54 0.09
C CYS A 35 -6.63 -3.22 -0.29
N ARG A 36 -5.63 -2.84 0.52
CA ARG A 36 -5.03 -1.49 0.74
C ARG A 36 -4.56 -0.75 -0.52
N PRO A 37 -4.43 0.60 -0.47
CA PRO A 37 -3.85 1.39 -1.55
C PRO A 37 -2.35 1.11 -1.69
N MET A 38 -1.98 0.23 -2.62
CA MET A 38 -0.80 0.30 -3.50
C MET A 38 -0.55 -1.06 -4.17
N CYS A 39 -0.76 -1.15 -5.48
CA CYS A 39 -0.12 -2.15 -6.33
C CYS A 39 0.44 -1.41 -7.55
N SER A 40 1.75 -1.27 -7.59
CA SER A 40 2.49 -0.58 -8.64
C SER A 40 2.34 -1.29 -9.98
N GLY A 41 1.82 -0.57 -10.98
CA GLY A 41 2.09 -0.75 -12.41
C GLY A 41 1.71 -2.09 -13.04
N TYR A 42 0.50 -2.19 -13.57
CA TYR A 42 0.16 -3.26 -14.52
C TYR A 42 0.32 -2.77 -15.95
N SER A 43 1.02 -3.56 -16.76
CA SER A 43 1.01 -3.44 -18.22
C SER A 43 -0.38 -3.80 -18.75
N LYS A 44 -0.80 -3.17 -19.85
CA LYS A 44 -2.11 -3.43 -20.47
C LYS A 44 -2.17 -4.89 -20.94
N PRO A 45 -3.13 -5.71 -20.47
CA PRO A 45 -3.24 -7.10 -20.91
C PRO A 45 -3.49 -7.18 -22.42
N ILE A 46 -2.94 -8.22 -23.05
CA ILE A 46 -3.20 -8.51 -24.48
C ILE A 46 -4.61 -9.07 -24.58
N LEU A 47 -5.57 -8.21 -24.97
CA LEU A 47 -6.96 -8.62 -25.17
C LEU A 47 -7.13 -9.26 -26.55
N SER A 48 -7.59 -10.51 -26.58
CA SER A 48 -7.94 -11.21 -27.83
C SER A 48 -9.34 -10.82 -28.30
N PRO A 49 -9.53 -10.63 -29.63
CA PRO A 49 -10.84 -10.32 -30.18
C PRO A 49 -11.81 -11.49 -29.96
N ARG A 50 -13.06 -11.18 -29.60
CA ARG A 50 -14.12 -12.21 -29.49
C ARG A 50 -14.40 -12.92 -30.81
N LYS A 51 -14.26 -12.20 -31.93
CA LYS A 51 -14.38 -12.75 -33.29
C LYS A 51 -13.08 -12.42 -34.05
N PRO A 52 -12.32 -13.40 -34.54
CA PRO A 52 -11.04 -13.15 -35.20
C PRO A 52 -11.21 -12.38 -36.52
N SER A 53 -12.38 -12.50 -37.16
CA SER A 53 -12.71 -11.81 -38.41
C SER A 53 -13.15 -10.35 -38.23
N ALA A 54 -13.52 -9.94 -37.02
CA ALA A 54 -14.06 -8.60 -36.74
C ALA A 54 -13.49 -8.05 -35.41
N PRO A 55 -12.23 -7.62 -35.41
CA PRO A 55 -11.61 -7.01 -34.23
C PRO A 55 -12.27 -5.67 -33.88
N LYS A 56 -12.48 -5.43 -32.59
CA LYS A 56 -13.11 -4.22 -32.03
C LYS A 56 -12.06 -3.28 -31.43
N LYS A 57 -12.50 -2.04 -31.15
CA LYS A 57 -11.69 -1.03 -30.45
C LYS A 57 -11.33 -1.51 -29.04
N GLY A 58 -10.06 -1.86 -28.84
CA GLY A 58 -9.54 -2.41 -27.59
C GLY A 58 -8.89 -3.79 -27.74
N ASP A 59 -9.11 -4.47 -28.87
CA ASP A 59 -8.47 -5.74 -29.17
C ASP A 59 -7.02 -5.55 -29.64
N SER A 60 -6.20 -6.56 -29.40
CA SER A 60 -4.78 -6.56 -29.78
C SER A 60 -4.60 -6.81 -31.27
N SER A 61 -3.60 -6.17 -31.88
CA SER A 61 -3.25 -6.42 -33.29
C SER A 61 -2.71 -7.84 -33.49
N ALA A 62 -2.84 -8.35 -34.72
CA ALA A 62 -2.38 -9.70 -35.08
C ALA A 62 -0.90 -9.95 -34.73
N GLY A 63 -0.05 -8.92 -34.77
CA GLY A 63 1.36 -9.02 -34.36
C GLY A 63 1.54 -9.29 -32.86
N LYS A 64 0.75 -8.64 -32.00
CA LYS A 64 0.81 -8.87 -30.54
C LYS A 64 0.20 -10.21 -30.14
N LEU A 65 -0.83 -10.66 -30.88
CA LEU A 65 -1.47 -11.95 -30.64
C LEU A 65 -0.50 -13.12 -30.90
N LYS A 66 0.36 -13.03 -31.92
CA LYS A 66 1.36 -14.06 -32.21
C LYS A 66 2.49 -14.12 -31.18
N LEU A 67 2.79 -13.00 -30.53
CA LEU A 67 3.79 -12.91 -29.47
C LEU A 67 3.24 -13.29 -28.09
N ALA A 68 1.92 -13.48 -27.97
CA ALA A 68 1.28 -13.83 -26.71
C ALA A 68 1.63 -15.28 -26.34
N THR A 69 2.43 -15.44 -25.29
CA THR A 69 2.76 -16.73 -24.70
C THR A 69 2.16 -16.83 -23.30
N GLN A 70 1.84 -18.05 -22.86
CA GLN A 70 1.40 -18.27 -21.48
C GLN A 70 2.58 -18.06 -20.54
N LEU A 71 2.40 -17.21 -19.54
CA LEU A 71 3.34 -17.06 -18.43
C LEU A 71 3.17 -18.24 -17.47
N SER A 72 4.27 -18.93 -17.16
CA SER A 72 4.32 -19.94 -16.11
C SER A 72 4.77 -19.29 -14.80
N GLY A 73 3.95 -19.40 -13.76
CA GLY A 73 4.19 -18.78 -12.44
C GLY A 73 3.36 -17.52 -12.15
N PRO A 74 3.58 -16.87 -10.99
CA PRO A 74 2.83 -15.68 -10.58
C PRO A 74 3.10 -14.49 -11.51
N VAL A 75 2.04 -13.74 -11.83
CA VAL A 75 2.10 -12.61 -12.75
C VAL A 75 2.73 -11.41 -12.03
N MET A 76 3.96 -11.07 -12.41
CA MET A 76 4.77 -9.99 -11.78
C MET A 76 5.00 -10.22 -10.27
N PRO A 77 5.97 -11.06 -9.89
CA PRO A 77 6.26 -11.32 -8.49
C PRO A 77 6.66 -10.02 -7.78
N VAL A 78 6.02 -9.75 -6.63
CA VAL A 78 6.35 -8.61 -5.78
C VAL A 78 7.78 -8.79 -5.28
N ARG A 79 8.65 -7.84 -5.64
CA ARG A 79 10.02 -7.80 -5.15
C ARG A 79 10.10 -6.85 -3.98
N ASN A 80 10.60 -7.33 -2.84
CA ASN A 80 10.95 -6.47 -1.73
C ASN A 80 12.21 -5.70 -2.10
N VAL A 81 12.04 -4.51 -2.67
CA VAL A 81 13.15 -3.63 -3.03
C VAL A 81 13.58 -2.84 -1.80
N TYR A 82 14.77 -3.15 -1.29
CA TYR A 82 15.41 -2.35 -0.24
C TYR A 82 16.20 -1.20 -0.88
N LYS A 83 15.95 0.03 -0.41
CA LYS A 83 16.80 1.18 -0.77
C LYS A 83 18.11 1.03 -0.02
N LYS A 84 19.21 0.83 -0.75
CA LYS A 84 20.55 0.84 -0.15
C LYS A 84 20.93 2.29 0.17
N GLU A 85 21.05 2.61 1.45
CA GLU A 85 21.59 3.90 1.87
C GLU A 85 23.10 3.94 1.63
N LYS A 86 23.60 5.09 1.17
CA LYS A 86 25.04 5.31 1.03
C LYS A 86 25.63 5.53 2.43
N ALA A 87 26.82 5.01 2.69
CA ALA A 87 27.55 5.31 3.91
C ALA A 87 27.73 6.83 4.04
N ARG A 88 27.37 7.36 5.21
CA ARG A 88 27.57 8.76 5.58
C ARG A 88 28.58 8.80 6.71
N VAL A 89 29.40 9.85 6.74
CA VAL A 89 30.20 10.18 7.92
C VAL A 89 29.25 10.45 9.07
N ILE A 90 29.50 9.83 10.22
CA ILE A 90 28.67 9.98 11.40
C ILE A 90 28.87 11.42 11.91
N ALA A 91 27.81 12.22 11.93
CA ALA A 91 27.82 13.59 12.45
C ALA A 91 27.58 13.60 13.98
N GLU A 92 27.61 14.77 14.63
CA GLU A 92 27.42 15.00 16.08
C GLU A 92 26.13 14.41 16.71
N GLU A 93 25.26 13.76 15.92
CA GLU A 93 24.15 12.93 16.38
C GLU A 93 24.59 11.71 17.20
N GLU A 94 25.89 11.43 17.32
CA GLU A 94 26.46 10.40 18.20
C GLU A 94 26.05 10.58 19.68
N ASN A 95 25.76 11.81 20.10
CA ASN A 95 25.30 12.08 21.47
C ASN A 95 23.81 11.79 21.68
N PHE A 96 23.11 11.27 20.67
CA PHE A 96 21.70 10.89 20.81
C PHE A 96 21.57 9.66 21.72
N LYS A 97 20.99 9.88 22.91
CA LYS A 97 20.69 8.81 23.88
C LYS A 97 19.46 8.01 23.44
N ALA A 98 19.61 7.15 22.43
CA ALA A 98 18.53 6.32 21.87
C ALA A 98 17.77 5.48 22.91
N PHE A 99 18.49 4.92 23.88
CA PHE A 99 17.87 4.14 24.95
C PHE A 99 16.97 5.00 25.86
N ALA A 100 17.44 6.20 26.22
CA ALA A 100 16.70 7.13 27.05
C ALA A 100 15.46 7.67 26.32
N SER A 101 15.59 8.00 25.04
CA SER A 101 14.47 8.51 24.23
C SER A 101 13.35 7.47 24.07
N LEU A 102 13.69 6.20 23.82
CA LEU A 102 12.70 5.11 23.78
C LEU A 102 11.98 4.93 25.12
N ARG A 103 12.71 5.02 26.24
CA ARG A 103 12.12 4.87 27.58
C ARG A 103 11.21 6.04 27.93
N LEU A 104 11.61 7.26 27.58
CA LEU A 104 10.78 8.46 27.74
C LEU A 104 9.52 8.38 26.87
N ALA A 105 9.63 7.94 25.62
CA ALA A 105 8.48 7.77 24.73
C ALA A 105 7.46 6.76 25.30
N ARG A 106 7.94 5.63 25.84
CA ARG A 106 7.07 4.64 26.52
C ARG A 106 6.40 5.22 27.76
N ALA A 107 7.12 6.00 28.57
CA ALA A 107 6.56 6.63 29.75
C ALA A 107 5.51 7.69 29.38
N ASN A 108 5.76 8.50 28.36
CA ASN A 108 4.83 9.51 27.85
C ASN A 108 3.55 8.85 27.30
N ALA A 109 3.66 7.76 26.53
CA ALA A 109 2.50 7.01 26.05
C ALA A 109 1.67 6.42 27.20
N ARG A 110 2.32 5.90 28.24
CA ARG A 110 1.64 5.35 29.44
C ARG A 110 0.95 6.42 30.28
N LEU A 111 1.60 7.57 30.48
CA LEU A 111 1.14 8.62 31.39
C LEU A 111 0.30 9.70 30.71
N PHE A 112 0.03 9.59 29.40
CA PHE A 112 -0.70 10.61 28.65
C PHE A 112 -2.08 10.88 29.24
N GLY A 113 -2.90 9.84 29.46
CA GLY A 113 -4.25 9.99 30.04
C GLY A 113 -4.24 10.60 31.45
N ILE A 114 -3.38 10.09 32.33
CA ILE A 114 -3.29 10.58 33.71
C ILE A 114 -2.83 12.04 33.75
N ARG A 115 -1.90 12.43 32.86
CA ARG A 115 -1.43 13.81 32.77
C ARG A 115 -2.48 14.74 32.20
N THR A 116 -3.28 14.30 31.21
CA THR A 116 -4.36 15.11 30.65
C THR A 116 -5.50 15.27 31.66
N GLU A 117 -5.84 14.23 32.42
CA GLU A 117 -6.83 14.30 33.51
C GLU A 117 -6.39 15.26 34.62
N ARG A 118 -5.18 15.09 35.15
CA ARG A 118 -4.64 15.98 36.19
C ARG A 118 -4.48 17.42 35.71
N ALA A 119 -4.14 17.65 34.45
CA ALA A 119 -4.06 18.99 33.88
C ALA A 119 -5.44 19.66 33.79
N LYS A 120 -6.51 18.89 33.51
CA LYS A 120 -7.88 19.41 33.51
C LYS A 120 -8.34 19.72 34.95
N GLU A 121 -8.13 18.81 35.89
CA GLU A 121 -8.48 19.00 37.30
C GLU A 121 -7.75 20.20 37.92
N ALA A 122 -6.45 20.37 37.62
CA ALA A 122 -5.68 21.53 38.08
C ALA A 122 -6.23 22.85 37.49
N ALA A 123 -6.60 22.85 36.21
CA ALA A 123 -7.20 24.03 35.57
C ALA A 123 -8.57 24.37 36.17
N GLU A 124 -9.40 23.38 36.50
CA GLU A 124 -10.70 23.57 37.16
C GLU A 124 -10.52 24.13 38.58
N GLN A 125 -9.56 23.60 39.36
CA GLN A 125 -9.24 24.13 40.69
C GLN A 125 -8.67 25.55 40.66
N ASP A 126 -7.85 25.89 39.66
CA ASP A 126 -7.32 27.25 39.49
C ASP A 126 -8.40 28.25 39.04
N VAL A 127 -9.45 27.79 38.36
CA VAL A 127 -10.63 28.60 38.04
C VAL A 127 -11.51 28.81 39.27
N GLU A 128 -11.68 27.79 40.11
CA GLU A 128 -12.45 27.87 41.35
C GLU A 128 -11.77 28.75 42.41
N LYS A 129 -10.43 28.71 42.51
CA LYS A 129 -9.65 29.60 43.41
C LYS A 129 -9.62 31.07 42.96
N LYS A 130 -9.94 31.35 41.69
CA LYS A 130 -10.01 32.71 41.14
C LYS A 130 -11.42 33.31 41.18
N LYS A 131 -12.43 32.50 41.51
CA LYS A 131 -13.76 32.96 41.89
C LYS A 131 -13.80 33.36 43.35
#